data_AF-A0A9E0SJN7-F1
#
_entry.id   AF-A0A9E0SJN7-F1
#
_cell.length_a   1.000
_cell.length_b   1.000
_cell.length_c   1.000
_cell.angle_alpha   90.00
_cell.angle_beta   90.00
_cell.angle_gamma   90.00
#
_symmetry.space_group_name_H-M   'P 1'
#
loop_
_entity.id
_entity.type
_entity.pdbx_description
1 polymer ?
#
loop_
_entity_poly.entity_id
_entity_poly.type
_entity_poly.pdbx_seq_one_letter_code
_entity_poly.pdbx_strand_id
1 'polypeptide(L)'
;MSEALDFAWFPVAGAGDLVERHIFAGELHNVELALWRDDDGCVNAWDNRCCHRGARLTMGVNTGHRVRCQYHGWQYRSGDGQCIVLPAASQTPPPTSVCAHTFAAVERNDLVWVNLNLPAGSPARPTPHDWLIAAPTADRTQRALQCFVLHADAETVLTGVQRYPAFDSGLSADPSVALRRSQRAVRLSWSEGGQTIQLHLLLQPARTDKTIVHAVLEARTDAMALAQWPARHQAAMKRLRHRLVGEGRVSDFPLSTSDDAHVQPPPQPKTRRRGSERLLKARVTRVTEAAQDIRSFELEPEDPGDIGALADFIAGAHIDVLTPAGMLRQYSIVSAPGEINAGSAHGFRGVTIAVKREPDSRGGSASMHEQVRDGAIIEISRPKNHFRLANSGGALFLAAGIGVTPLLSMAGQMAATRRPYALHYFSRSAAHVAFGERLAALQDVHSHLGLSPEETLATIETVLAAMDPQMDVYVCGPRPFLDAIVGAAQKAGLPADRVHFELFSNTVSHQGDQPFKVRLARSGIELNVAAGQSLSQVLADHGIPIETSCEQGVCGTCMVTVLEGTPQHRDVYLSEDEKRAGHCMQACVSRSASEWLVLDL
;
A
#
# COMPACT_ATOMS: atom_id res chain seq x y z
N MET A 1 -41.84 19.38 -2.62
CA MET A 1 -40.61 18.69 -3.08
C MET A 1 -39.37 19.08 -2.27
N SER A 2 -39.30 20.25 -1.62
CA SER A 2 -38.13 20.64 -0.80
C SER A 2 -38.10 20.00 0.60
N GLU A 3 -39.23 19.84 1.31
CA GLU A 3 -39.28 19.22 2.65
C GLU A 3 -38.77 17.76 2.71
N ALA A 4 -38.69 17.06 1.58
CA ALA A 4 -38.26 15.65 1.53
C ALA A 4 -36.72 15.48 1.51
N LEU A 5 -35.96 16.52 1.12
CA LEU A 5 -34.49 16.50 1.06
C LEU A 5 -33.85 16.88 2.41
N ASP A 6 -34.51 17.70 3.21
CA ASP A 6 -33.98 18.20 4.50
C ASP A 6 -33.70 17.07 5.52
N PHE A 7 -34.34 15.91 5.37
CA PHE A 7 -34.20 14.77 6.28
C PHE A 7 -33.57 13.53 5.62
N ALA A 8 -33.14 13.63 4.36
CA ALA A 8 -32.64 12.48 3.61
C ALA A 8 -31.21 12.10 4.02
N TRP A 9 -31.05 10.87 4.51
CA TRP A 9 -29.74 10.27 4.77
C TRP A 9 -29.29 9.43 3.58
N PHE A 10 -28.00 9.47 3.25
CA PHE A 10 -27.41 8.70 2.16
C PHE A 10 -26.21 7.90 2.67
N PRO A 11 -26.02 6.65 2.22
CA PRO A 11 -24.77 5.96 2.45
C PRO A 11 -23.66 6.63 1.64
N VAL A 12 -22.49 6.82 2.26
CA VAL A 12 -21.33 7.46 1.60
C VAL A 12 -20.08 6.58 1.66
N ALA A 13 -19.98 5.71 2.66
CA ALA A 13 -18.88 4.76 2.83
C ALA A 13 -19.35 3.50 3.56
N GLY A 14 -18.57 2.42 3.50
CA GLY A 14 -18.67 1.30 4.43
C GLY A 14 -18.10 1.64 5.80
N ALA A 15 -18.54 0.96 6.86
CA ALA A 15 -17.99 1.16 8.20
C ALA A 15 -16.48 0.83 8.27
N GLY A 16 -16.08 -0.21 7.53
CA GLY A 16 -14.69 -0.63 7.40
C GLY A 16 -13.79 0.33 6.59
N ASP A 17 -14.37 1.27 5.84
CA ASP A 17 -13.59 2.27 5.11
C ASP A 17 -13.06 3.37 6.04
N LEU A 18 -13.72 3.59 7.19
CA LEU A 18 -13.27 4.49 8.25
C LEU A 18 -12.31 3.76 9.19
N VAL A 19 -11.16 3.38 8.65
CA VAL A 19 -10.05 2.76 9.39
C VAL A 19 -9.53 3.70 10.48
N GLU A 20 -9.03 3.15 11.58
CA GLU A 20 -8.45 3.92 12.67
C GLU A 20 -7.41 4.93 12.15
N ARG A 21 -7.48 6.19 12.61
CA ARG A 21 -6.58 7.29 12.23
C ARG A 21 -6.56 7.67 10.74
N HIS A 22 -7.47 7.12 9.94
CA HIS A 22 -7.67 7.53 8.55
C HIS A 22 -8.75 8.62 8.44
N ILE A 23 -8.69 9.40 7.36
CA ILE A 23 -9.73 10.35 6.95
C ILE A 23 -10.12 9.97 5.52
N PHE A 24 -11.24 9.27 5.41
CA PHE A 24 -11.79 8.79 4.16
C PHE A 24 -12.38 9.94 3.35
N ALA A 25 -12.09 9.96 2.05
CA ALA A 25 -12.63 10.94 1.12
C ALA A 25 -13.95 10.42 0.53
N GLY A 26 -15.05 11.13 0.78
CA GLY A 26 -16.38 10.83 0.22
C GLY A 26 -16.89 11.95 -0.68
N GLU A 27 -18.00 11.70 -1.38
CA GLU A 27 -18.68 12.71 -2.20
C GLU A 27 -20.20 12.57 -2.09
N LEU A 28 -20.95 13.64 -1.87
CA LEU A 28 -22.41 13.58 -1.87
C LEU A 28 -22.99 14.89 -2.40
N HIS A 29 -23.86 14.84 -3.41
CA HIS A 29 -24.49 16.02 -4.02
C HIS A 29 -23.48 17.13 -4.42
N ASN A 30 -22.33 16.74 -5.00
CA ASN A 30 -21.20 17.60 -5.36
C ASN A 30 -20.42 18.21 -4.17
N VAL A 31 -20.68 17.76 -2.93
CA VAL A 31 -19.88 18.11 -1.75
C VAL A 31 -18.80 17.06 -1.55
N GLU A 32 -17.53 17.47 -1.57
CA GLU A 32 -16.41 16.64 -1.13
C GLU A 32 -16.45 16.52 0.40
N LEU A 33 -16.42 15.29 0.92
CA LEU A 33 -16.54 14.99 2.33
C LEU A 33 -15.23 14.42 2.89
N ALA A 34 -14.87 14.86 4.10
CA ALA A 34 -13.88 14.22 4.95
C ALA A 34 -14.62 13.39 6.00
N LEU A 35 -14.66 12.08 5.82
CA LEU A 35 -15.28 11.11 6.73
C LEU A 35 -14.22 10.49 7.63
N TRP A 36 -14.43 10.46 8.93
CA TRP A 36 -13.46 9.88 9.85
C TRP A 36 -14.11 9.47 11.16
N ARG A 37 -13.44 8.55 11.88
CA ARG A 37 -13.89 8.06 13.17
C ARG A 37 -12.92 8.51 14.26
N ASP A 38 -13.47 8.99 15.37
CA ASP A 38 -12.67 9.29 16.56
C ASP A 38 -12.45 8.06 17.46
N ASP A 39 -11.64 8.23 18.50
CA ASP A 39 -11.27 7.15 19.42
C ASP A 39 -12.45 6.68 20.30
N ASP A 40 -13.53 7.48 20.37
CA ASP A 40 -14.77 7.14 21.08
C ASP A 40 -15.78 6.43 20.15
N GLY A 41 -15.41 6.21 18.88
CA GLY A 41 -16.24 5.58 17.86
C GLY A 41 -17.22 6.52 17.17
N CYS A 42 -17.22 7.82 17.47
CA CYS A 42 -18.06 8.81 16.82
C CYS A 42 -17.63 8.99 15.36
N VAL A 43 -18.60 8.86 14.45
CA VAL A 43 -18.39 9.11 13.03
C VAL A 43 -18.62 10.59 12.73
N ASN A 44 -17.65 11.18 12.07
CA ASN A 44 -17.64 12.57 11.65
C ASN A 44 -17.78 12.63 10.11
N ALA A 45 -18.63 13.52 9.62
CA ALA A 45 -18.68 13.89 8.20
C ALA A 45 -18.54 15.39 8.05
N TRP A 46 -17.43 15.85 7.49
CA TRP A 46 -17.14 17.27 7.35
C TRP A 46 -17.00 17.66 5.88
N ASP A 47 -17.21 18.93 5.55
CA ASP A 47 -16.74 19.49 4.29
C ASP A 47 -15.22 19.26 4.21
N ASN A 48 -14.72 18.76 3.08
CA ASN A 48 -13.30 18.45 2.89
C ASN A 48 -12.44 19.71 2.67
N ARG A 49 -12.68 20.78 3.44
CA ARG A 49 -12.03 22.07 3.30
C ARG A 49 -11.64 22.65 4.66
N CYS A 50 -10.35 22.91 4.82
CA CYS A 50 -9.82 23.64 5.96
C CYS A 50 -10.27 25.11 5.91
N CYS A 51 -10.93 25.61 6.96
CA CYS A 51 -11.46 26.99 7.00
C CYS A 51 -10.39 28.07 6.88
N HIS A 52 -9.10 27.73 7.03
CA HIS A 52 -7.99 28.65 6.84
C HIS A 52 -7.76 29.03 5.36
N ARG A 53 -7.52 28.05 4.48
CA ARG A 53 -7.18 28.28 3.04
C ARG A 53 -7.72 27.21 2.10
N GLY A 54 -8.74 26.46 2.53
CA GLY A 54 -9.38 25.44 1.71
C GLY A 54 -8.54 24.19 1.44
N ALA A 55 -7.41 23.98 2.14
CA ALA A 55 -6.65 22.75 2.04
C ALA A 55 -7.53 21.53 2.38
N ARG A 56 -7.41 20.45 1.61
CA ARG A 56 -8.20 19.22 1.84
C ARG A 56 -7.89 18.63 3.21
N LEU A 57 -8.93 18.37 3.99
CA LEU A 57 -8.82 17.78 5.32
C LEU A 57 -8.49 16.28 5.26
N THR A 58 -8.82 15.60 4.16
CA THR A 58 -8.43 14.21 3.87
C THR A 58 -6.92 14.02 3.74
N MET A 59 -6.17 15.08 3.42
CA MET A 59 -4.70 15.07 3.46
C MET A 59 -4.15 15.27 4.88
N GLY A 60 -5.02 15.62 5.83
CA GLY A 60 -4.69 15.85 7.23
C GLY A 60 -4.35 14.59 8.01
N VAL A 61 -4.24 14.74 9.32
CA VAL A 61 -3.99 13.64 10.26
C VAL A 61 -5.13 13.57 11.25
N ASN A 62 -5.85 12.45 11.28
CA ASN A 62 -6.74 12.10 12.38
C ASN A 62 -5.88 11.71 13.60
N THR A 63 -5.97 12.48 14.68
CA THR A 63 -5.23 12.27 15.92
C THR A 63 -6.11 11.71 17.04
N GLY A 64 -7.24 11.09 16.70
CA GLY A 64 -8.18 10.52 17.65
C GLY A 64 -9.36 11.43 17.86
N HIS A 65 -9.26 12.41 18.73
CA HIS A 65 -10.37 13.33 18.97
C HIS A 65 -10.30 14.61 18.12
N ARG A 66 -9.42 14.64 17.11
CA ARG A 66 -9.11 15.83 16.31
C ARG A 66 -8.62 15.48 14.92
N VAL A 67 -8.84 16.39 13.97
CA VAL A 67 -8.15 16.39 12.68
C VAL A 67 -7.17 17.55 12.63
N ARG A 68 -5.91 17.25 12.32
CA ARG A 68 -4.86 18.24 12.08
C ARG A 68 -4.66 18.42 10.57
N CYS A 69 -4.92 19.62 10.06
CA CYS A 69 -4.63 19.99 8.68
C CYS A 69 -3.13 19.85 8.40
N GLN A 70 -2.76 19.15 7.31
CA GLN A 70 -1.35 18.90 6.96
C GLN A 70 -0.61 20.17 6.55
N TYR A 71 -1.30 21.16 5.99
CA TYR A 71 -0.64 22.31 5.38
C TYR A 71 -0.07 23.27 6.43
N HIS A 72 -0.86 23.68 7.41
CA HIS A 72 -0.45 24.65 8.44
C HIS A 72 -0.63 24.15 9.87
N GLY A 73 -1.02 22.89 10.07
CA GLY A 73 -1.14 22.27 11.39
C GLY A 73 -2.35 22.71 12.23
N TRP A 74 -3.32 23.41 11.65
CA TRP A 74 -4.57 23.79 12.33
C TRP A 74 -5.30 22.53 12.79
N GLN A 75 -5.83 22.53 14.01
CA GLN A 75 -6.50 21.35 14.58
C GLN A 75 -7.96 21.65 14.88
N TYR A 76 -8.82 20.73 14.48
CA TYR A 76 -10.27 20.81 14.64
C TYR A 76 -10.74 19.66 15.53
N ARG A 77 -11.62 19.93 16.48
CA ARG A 77 -12.17 18.95 17.42
C ARG A 77 -13.21 18.05 16.74
N SER A 78 -13.27 16.79 17.15
CA SER A 78 -14.36 15.85 16.81
C SER A 78 -15.74 16.41 17.14
N GLY A 79 -16.75 16.01 16.37
CA GLY A 79 -18.13 16.45 16.52
C GLY A 79 -18.37 17.80 15.87
N ASP A 80 -18.13 18.87 16.61
CA ASP A 80 -18.50 20.24 16.22
C ASP A 80 -17.51 20.94 15.27
N GLY A 81 -16.36 20.31 14.98
CA GLY A 81 -15.36 20.86 14.08
C GLY A 81 -14.67 22.12 14.59
N GLN A 82 -14.79 22.47 15.88
CA GLN A 82 -14.20 23.71 16.41
C GLN A 82 -12.68 23.70 16.27
N CYS A 83 -12.10 24.77 15.73
CA CYS A 83 -10.66 24.95 15.74
C CYS A 83 -10.18 25.19 17.18
N ILE A 84 -9.24 24.37 17.63
CA ILE A 84 -8.73 24.38 19.01
C ILE A 84 -7.22 24.63 19.08
N VAL A 85 -6.51 24.55 17.95
CA VAL A 85 -5.08 24.87 17.87
C VAL A 85 -4.79 25.67 16.62
N LEU A 86 -4.22 26.87 16.82
CA LEU A 86 -3.61 27.72 15.80
C LEU A 86 -2.09 27.72 15.99
N PRO A 87 -1.31 27.00 15.15
CA PRO A 87 0.14 26.89 15.36
C PRO A 87 0.89 28.23 15.35
N ALA A 88 0.41 29.21 14.57
CA ALA A 88 0.99 30.55 14.49
C ALA A 88 0.65 31.46 15.67
N ALA A 89 -0.32 31.09 16.52
CA ALA A 89 -0.82 31.89 17.63
C ALA A 89 -1.05 31.00 18.87
N SER A 90 -0.04 30.21 19.24
CA SER A 90 -0.15 29.18 20.30
C SER A 90 -0.51 29.71 21.70
N GLN A 91 -0.41 31.03 21.93
CA GLN A 91 -0.71 31.68 23.21
C GLN A 91 -2.13 32.29 23.29
N THR A 92 -2.92 32.22 22.22
CA THR A 92 -4.29 32.75 22.21
C THR A 92 -5.25 31.68 21.70
N PRO A 93 -6.37 31.39 22.41
CA PRO A 93 -7.33 30.42 21.93
C PRO A 93 -7.93 30.87 20.58
N PRO A 94 -8.20 29.93 19.65
CA PRO A 94 -8.80 30.28 18.38
C PRO A 94 -10.19 30.89 18.57
N PRO A 95 -10.63 31.84 17.73
CA PRO A 95 -11.99 32.36 17.79
C PRO A 95 -13.01 31.23 17.61
N THR A 96 -14.13 31.30 18.33
CA THR A 96 -15.20 30.27 18.27
C THR A 96 -15.87 30.18 16.90
N SER A 97 -15.78 31.23 16.07
CA SER A 97 -16.28 31.25 14.70
C SER A 97 -15.43 30.44 13.72
N VAL A 98 -14.25 29.98 14.13
CA VAL A 98 -13.34 29.21 13.28
C VAL A 98 -13.64 27.72 13.47
N CYS A 99 -14.52 27.19 12.62
CA CYS A 99 -14.90 25.78 12.64
C CYS A 99 -14.77 25.16 11.25
N ALA A 100 -14.46 23.87 11.19
CA ALA A 100 -14.77 23.06 10.02
C ALA A 100 -16.29 22.99 9.86
N HIS A 101 -16.78 22.97 8.63
CA HIS A 101 -18.20 22.79 8.36
C HIS A 101 -18.55 21.30 8.50
N THR A 102 -19.51 20.98 9.36
CA THR A 102 -19.82 19.60 9.78
C THR A 102 -21.25 19.22 9.43
N PHE A 103 -21.45 17.96 9.06
CA PHE A 103 -22.74 17.36 8.72
C PHE A 103 -23.11 16.26 9.71
N ALA A 104 -24.40 15.93 9.77
CA ALA A 104 -24.86 14.78 10.54
C ALA A 104 -24.35 13.48 9.91
N ALA A 105 -23.75 12.63 10.74
CA ALA A 105 -23.26 11.32 10.34
C ALA A 105 -23.64 10.25 11.36
N VAL A 106 -23.93 9.04 10.87
CA VAL A 106 -24.16 7.88 11.73
C VAL A 106 -23.63 6.63 11.04
N GLU A 107 -23.11 5.69 11.82
CA GLU A 107 -22.87 4.34 11.33
C GLU A 107 -24.06 3.45 11.65
N ARG A 108 -24.60 2.79 10.63
CA ARG A 108 -25.61 1.73 10.76
C ARG A 108 -25.47 0.73 9.63
N ASN A 109 -25.65 -0.54 9.96
CA ASN A 109 -25.73 -1.63 8.98
C ASN A 109 -24.48 -1.74 8.12
N ASP A 110 -23.30 -1.62 8.77
CA ASP A 110 -21.98 -1.68 8.12
C ASP A 110 -21.75 -0.56 7.09
N LEU A 111 -22.54 0.52 7.15
CA LEU A 111 -22.43 1.71 6.31
C LEU A 111 -22.38 2.98 7.15
N VAL A 112 -21.69 3.99 6.62
CA VAL A 112 -21.67 5.37 7.10
C VAL A 112 -22.69 6.18 6.31
N TRP A 113 -23.66 6.72 7.04
CA TRP A 113 -24.75 7.53 6.52
C TRP A 113 -24.49 9.00 6.82
N VAL A 114 -24.74 9.86 5.83
CA VAL A 114 -24.56 11.31 5.94
C VAL A 114 -25.85 12.04 5.56
N ASN A 115 -26.16 13.11 6.27
CA ASN A 115 -27.19 14.07 5.90
C ASN A 115 -26.57 15.48 5.87
N LEU A 116 -26.54 16.08 4.69
CA LEU A 116 -25.91 17.40 4.45
C LEU A 116 -26.71 18.59 4.99
N ASN A 117 -27.98 18.38 5.35
CA ASN A 117 -28.90 19.43 5.80
C ASN A 117 -29.05 19.47 7.33
N LEU A 118 -28.44 18.52 8.05
CA LEU A 118 -28.49 18.44 9.51
C LEU A 118 -27.09 18.66 10.11
N PRO A 119 -26.98 19.34 11.26
CA PRO A 119 -25.71 19.52 11.94
C PRO A 119 -25.23 18.22 12.61
N ALA A 120 -23.92 18.14 12.88
CA ALA A 120 -23.31 17.04 13.62
C ALA A 120 -24.05 16.75 14.95
N GLY A 121 -24.18 15.47 15.30
CA GLY A 121 -24.92 15.02 16.48
C GLY A 121 -26.44 14.89 16.30
N SER A 122 -27.00 15.27 15.15
CA SER A 122 -28.42 15.06 14.87
C SER A 122 -28.77 13.57 14.81
N PRO A 123 -29.84 13.12 15.48
CA PRO A 123 -30.18 11.69 15.51
C PRO A 123 -30.71 11.22 14.15
N ALA A 124 -30.20 10.09 13.68
CA ALA A 124 -30.77 9.42 12.51
C ALA A 124 -32.13 8.80 12.87
N ARG A 125 -33.21 9.42 12.36
CA ARG A 125 -34.58 8.91 12.47
C ARG A 125 -34.93 8.17 11.18
N PRO A 126 -35.39 6.91 11.25
CA PRO A 126 -35.91 6.21 10.08
C PRO A 126 -37.10 6.99 9.51
N THR A 127 -37.07 7.32 8.21
CA THR A 127 -38.28 7.80 7.52
C THR A 127 -39.05 6.58 6.98
N PRO A 128 -40.37 6.68 6.74
CA PRO A 128 -41.15 5.60 6.11
C PRO A 128 -40.63 5.13 4.74
N HIS A 129 -39.76 5.94 4.12
CA HIS A 129 -39.15 5.68 2.81
C HIS A 129 -37.70 5.17 2.91
N ASP A 130 -37.11 5.13 4.12
CA ASP A 130 -35.75 4.68 4.40
C ASP A 130 -35.77 3.35 5.15
N TRP A 131 -35.99 2.27 4.41
CA TRP A 131 -36.12 0.90 4.93
C TRP A 131 -34.88 0.38 5.70
N LEU A 132 -33.76 1.12 5.73
CA LEU A 132 -32.45 0.66 6.20
C LEU A 132 -31.80 1.54 7.26
N ILE A 133 -32.41 2.65 7.70
CA ILE A 133 -31.90 3.33 8.90
C ILE A 133 -32.35 2.58 10.17
N ALA A 134 -33.33 1.67 10.06
CA ALA A 134 -33.73 0.80 11.16
C ALA A 134 -32.65 -0.27 11.42
N ALA A 135 -32.38 -0.54 12.69
CA ALA A 135 -31.51 -1.64 13.11
C ALA A 135 -32.14 -2.98 12.71
N PRO A 136 -31.35 -4.00 12.34
CA PRO A 136 -31.86 -5.34 12.09
C PRO A 136 -32.55 -5.89 13.34
N THR A 137 -33.48 -6.83 13.14
CA THR A 137 -33.99 -7.64 14.26
C THR A 137 -32.85 -8.52 14.80
N ALA A 138 -32.91 -8.87 16.08
CA ALA A 138 -31.81 -9.57 16.78
C ALA A 138 -31.41 -10.92 16.16
N ASP A 139 -32.25 -11.49 15.27
CA ASP A 139 -32.06 -12.77 14.59
C ASP A 139 -31.49 -12.65 13.16
N ARG A 140 -31.16 -11.43 12.70
CA ARG A 140 -30.65 -11.17 11.35
C ARG A 140 -29.27 -10.52 11.37
N THR A 141 -28.41 -10.95 10.44
CA THR A 141 -27.11 -10.37 10.14
C THR A 141 -27.20 -9.53 8.87
N GLN A 142 -26.52 -8.39 8.88
CA GLN A 142 -26.34 -7.53 7.73
C GLN A 142 -24.87 -7.41 7.37
N ARG A 143 -24.56 -7.33 6.09
CA ARG A 143 -23.20 -7.19 5.57
C ARG A 143 -23.18 -6.22 4.40
N ALA A 144 -22.33 -5.20 4.47
CA ALA A 144 -22.08 -4.35 3.31
C ALA A 144 -21.29 -5.15 2.25
N LEU A 145 -21.68 -4.97 0.99
CA LEU A 145 -20.98 -5.52 -0.17
C LEU A 145 -20.28 -4.38 -0.92
N GLN A 146 -19.41 -4.73 -1.86
CA GLN A 146 -18.69 -3.76 -2.69
C GLN A 146 -19.66 -2.79 -3.39
N CYS A 147 -19.39 -1.49 -3.30
CA CYS A 147 -20.18 -0.47 -3.98
C CYS A 147 -19.82 -0.39 -5.48
N PHE A 148 -20.69 0.23 -6.28
CA PHE A 148 -20.49 0.36 -7.72
C PHE A 148 -20.78 1.78 -8.19
N VAL A 149 -19.82 2.38 -8.88
CA VAL A 149 -19.97 3.70 -9.53
C VAL A 149 -20.60 3.54 -10.90
N LEU A 150 -21.64 4.33 -11.17
CA LEU A 150 -22.32 4.45 -12.46
C LEU A 150 -22.37 5.92 -12.87
N HIS A 151 -21.90 6.22 -14.08
CA HIS A 151 -21.90 7.57 -14.64
C HIS A 151 -23.25 7.89 -15.29
N ALA A 152 -24.24 8.11 -14.43
CA ALA A 152 -25.54 8.67 -14.78
C ALA A 152 -26.19 9.30 -13.53
N ASP A 153 -27.24 10.07 -13.77
CA ASP A 153 -28.10 10.59 -12.70
C ASP A 153 -28.77 9.46 -11.91
N ALA A 154 -29.21 9.79 -10.69
CA ALA A 154 -29.75 8.81 -9.76
C ALA A 154 -31.03 8.12 -10.28
N GLU A 155 -31.88 8.78 -11.05
CA GLU A 155 -33.13 8.20 -11.54
C GLU A 155 -32.86 7.20 -12.67
N THR A 156 -31.91 7.52 -13.55
CA THR A 156 -31.41 6.60 -14.58
C THR A 156 -30.80 5.35 -13.95
N VAL A 157 -29.95 5.52 -12.94
CA VAL A 157 -29.36 4.39 -12.20
C VAL A 157 -30.42 3.59 -11.47
N LEU A 158 -31.38 4.25 -10.81
CA LEU A 158 -32.46 3.59 -10.07
C LEU A 158 -33.28 2.67 -10.98
N THR A 159 -33.63 3.17 -12.17
CA THR A 159 -34.34 2.39 -13.18
C THR A 159 -33.51 1.21 -13.70
N GLY A 160 -32.19 1.37 -13.80
CA GLY A 160 -31.27 0.31 -14.19
C GLY A 160 -31.17 -0.80 -13.14
N VAL A 161 -30.92 -0.45 -11.87
CA VAL A 161 -30.72 -1.44 -10.79
C VAL A 161 -31.99 -2.25 -10.47
N GLN A 162 -33.18 -1.79 -10.86
CA GLN A 162 -34.40 -2.62 -10.79
C GLN A 162 -34.31 -3.90 -11.62
N ARG A 163 -33.43 -3.94 -12.63
CA ARG A 163 -33.20 -5.12 -13.47
C ARG A 163 -32.16 -6.08 -12.88
N TYR A 164 -31.60 -5.79 -11.69
CA TYR A 164 -30.58 -6.62 -11.04
C TYR A 164 -30.87 -8.13 -11.05
N PRO A 165 -32.10 -8.61 -10.74
CA PRO A 165 -32.39 -10.05 -10.76
C PRO A 165 -32.08 -10.74 -12.10
N ALA A 166 -32.20 -10.04 -13.23
CA ALA A 166 -31.92 -10.60 -14.56
C ALA A 166 -30.42 -10.83 -14.82
N PHE A 167 -29.52 -10.25 -14.01
CA PHE A 167 -28.06 -10.34 -14.17
C PHE A 167 -27.40 -11.26 -13.15
N ASP A 168 -28.20 -11.82 -12.24
CA ASP A 168 -27.80 -12.79 -11.26
C ASP A 168 -28.43 -14.15 -11.60
N SER A 169 -27.60 -15.15 -11.92
CA SER A 169 -28.07 -16.45 -12.39
C SER A 169 -28.89 -17.23 -11.37
N GLY A 170 -28.72 -16.95 -10.08
CA GLY A 170 -29.53 -17.60 -9.03
C GLY A 170 -30.84 -16.87 -8.74
N LEU A 171 -30.97 -15.59 -9.12
CA LEU A 171 -32.22 -14.83 -8.93
C LEU A 171 -33.08 -14.76 -10.20
N SER A 172 -32.48 -14.84 -11.38
CA SER A 172 -33.20 -14.62 -12.66
C SER A 172 -34.35 -15.60 -12.91
N ALA A 173 -34.29 -16.79 -12.31
CA ALA A 173 -35.28 -17.85 -12.46
C ALA A 173 -35.98 -18.22 -11.15
N ASP A 174 -35.72 -17.51 -10.06
CA ASP A 174 -36.30 -17.82 -8.74
C ASP A 174 -37.69 -17.15 -8.61
N PRO A 175 -38.78 -17.93 -8.55
CA PRO A 175 -40.14 -17.40 -8.47
C PRO A 175 -40.45 -16.73 -7.12
N SER A 176 -39.60 -16.91 -6.10
CA SER A 176 -39.77 -16.28 -4.79
C SER A 176 -39.25 -14.85 -4.72
N VAL A 177 -38.55 -14.39 -5.77
CA VAL A 177 -37.98 -13.04 -5.82
C VAL A 177 -39.08 -11.99 -5.87
N ALA A 178 -39.15 -11.16 -4.84
CA ALA A 178 -39.97 -9.97 -4.76
C ALA A 178 -39.09 -8.71 -4.75
N LEU A 179 -39.48 -7.72 -5.54
CA LEU A 179 -38.79 -6.42 -5.66
C LEU A 179 -39.67 -5.30 -5.11
N ARG A 180 -39.09 -4.42 -4.29
CA ARG A 180 -39.70 -3.14 -3.91
C ARG A 180 -38.75 -1.99 -4.23
N ARG A 181 -39.28 -0.88 -4.75
CA ARG A 181 -38.54 0.34 -5.08
C ARG A 181 -39.02 1.51 -4.23
N SER A 182 -38.09 2.30 -3.71
CA SER A 182 -38.34 3.65 -3.15
C SER A 182 -37.79 4.70 -4.12
N GLN A 183 -37.78 5.97 -3.71
CA GLN A 183 -37.16 7.04 -4.51
C GLN A 183 -35.64 6.92 -4.63
N ARG A 184 -34.98 6.13 -3.76
CA ARG A 184 -33.51 6.10 -3.65
C ARG A 184 -32.92 4.71 -3.38
N ALA A 185 -33.76 3.68 -3.42
CA ALA A 185 -33.33 2.31 -3.13
C ALA A 185 -34.18 1.27 -3.86
N VAL A 186 -33.59 0.11 -4.09
CA VAL A 186 -34.26 -1.12 -4.50
C VAL A 186 -33.99 -2.18 -3.45
N ARG A 187 -35.05 -2.83 -2.96
CA ARG A 187 -34.97 -3.99 -2.08
C ARG A 187 -35.46 -5.23 -2.81
N LEU A 188 -34.61 -6.24 -2.85
CA LEU A 188 -34.94 -7.60 -3.29
C LEU A 188 -35.13 -8.47 -2.06
N SER A 189 -36.10 -9.39 -2.11
CA SER A 189 -36.28 -10.44 -1.11
C SER A 189 -36.62 -11.75 -1.80
N TRP A 190 -35.99 -12.85 -1.40
CA TRP A 190 -36.26 -14.19 -1.93
C TRP A 190 -36.06 -15.25 -0.85
N SER A 191 -36.43 -16.50 -1.15
CA SER A 191 -36.28 -17.64 -0.26
C SER A 191 -35.15 -18.55 -0.75
N GLU A 192 -34.13 -18.76 0.07
CA GLU A 192 -33.01 -19.65 -0.23
C GLU A 192 -32.77 -20.56 0.98
N GLY A 193 -32.80 -21.88 0.78
CA GLY A 193 -32.68 -22.84 1.88
C GLY A 193 -33.79 -22.75 2.94
N GLY A 194 -34.99 -22.26 2.56
CA GLY A 194 -36.12 -22.06 3.47
C GLY A 194 -36.03 -20.78 4.33
N GLN A 195 -35.03 -19.93 4.10
CA GLN A 195 -34.86 -18.65 4.80
C GLN A 195 -35.10 -17.47 3.87
N THR A 196 -35.65 -16.38 4.42
CA THR A 196 -35.80 -15.13 3.66
C THR A 196 -34.49 -14.34 3.67
N ILE A 197 -33.92 -14.12 2.50
CA ILE A 197 -32.77 -13.24 2.29
C ILE A 197 -33.24 -11.93 1.67
N GLN A 198 -32.59 -10.83 2.04
CA GLN A 198 -32.85 -9.51 1.45
C GLN A 198 -31.56 -8.88 0.94
N LEU A 199 -31.60 -8.30 -0.26
CA LEU A 199 -30.53 -7.47 -0.81
C LEU A 199 -31.07 -6.06 -0.99
N HIS A 200 -30.37 -5.10 -0.42
CA HIS A 200 -30.73 -3.70 -0.48
C HIS A 200 -29.71 -2.95 -1.32
N LEU A 201 -30.14 -2.37 -2.43
CA LEU A 201 -29.34 -1.53 -3.31
C LEU A 201 -29.71 -0.07 -3.05
N LEU A 202 -28.78 0.71 -2.51
CA LEU A 202 -28.97 2.07 -2.04
C LEU A 202 -28.20 3.04 -2.93
N LEU A 203 -28.85 4.13 -3.36
CA LEU A 203 -28.24 5.09 -4.25
C LEU A 203 -27.67 6.29 -3.48
N GLN A 204 -26.41 6.59 -3.75
CA GLN A 204 -25.70 7.80 -3.36
C GLN A 204 -25.51 8.67 -4.61
N PRO A 205 -26.28 9.75 -4.77
CA PRO A 205 -26.04 10.75 -5.82
C PRO A 205 -24.77 11.55 -5.46
N ALA A 206 -23.61 11.08 -5.90
CA ALA A 206 -22.32 11.72 -5.62
C ALA A 206 -22.18 13.04 -6.38
N ARG A 207 -22.53 13.04 -7.67
CA ARG A 207 -22.60 14.23 -8.54
C ARG A 207 -23.84 14.16 -9.44
N THR A 208 -24.11 15.19 -10.23
CA THR A 208 -25.27 15.22 -11.15
C THR A 208 -25.26 14.08 -12.16
N ASP A 209 -24.07 13.61 -12.56
CA ASP A 209 -23.82 12.57 -13.55
C ASP A 209 -23.13 11.34 -12.94
N LYS A 210 -23.05 11.24 -11.61
CA LYS A 210 -22.34 10.17 -10.91
C LYS A 210 -23.18 9.67 -9.73
N THR A 211 -23.59 8.42 -9.81
CA THR A 211 -24.31 7.74 -8.73
C THR A 211 -23.52 6.52 -8.28
N ILE A 212 -23.32 6.39 -6.98
CA ILE A 212 -22.69 5.23 -6.35
C ILE A 212 -23.80 4.35 -5.78
N VAL A 213 -23.77 3.05 -6.10
CA VAL A 213 -24.71 2.06 -5.60
C VAL A 213 -24.05 1.30 -4.47
N HIS A 214 -24.55 1.49 -3.25
CA HIS A 214 -24.18 0.69 -2.08
C HIS A 214 -25.08 -0.53 -1.99
N ALA A 215 -24.54 -1.64 -1.49
CA ALA A 215 -25.29 -2.88 -1.36
C ALA A 215 -25.18 -3.44 0.07
N VAL A 216 -26.31 -3.79 0.68
CA VAL A 216 -26.36 -4.46 1.98
C VAL A 216 -27.14 -5.75 1.83
N LEU A 217 -26.51 -6.86 2.19
CA LEU A 217 -27.15 -8.17 2.23
C LEU A 217 -27.61 -8.46 3.67
N GLU A 218 -28.83 -8.96 3.82
CA GLU A 218 -29.44 -9.27 5.10
C GLU A 218 -30.02 -10.70 5.11
N ALA A 219 -29.55 -11.52 6.05
CA ALA A 219 -29.94 -12.92 6.21
C ALA A 219 -30.05 -13.30 7.70
N ARG A 220 -30.49 -14.51 8.05
CA ARG A 220 -30.45 -14.99 9.44
C ARG A 220 -29.02 -15.38 9.83
N THR A 221 -28.70 -15.22 11.12
CA THR A 221 -27.33 -15.38 11.67
C THR A 221 -26.71 -16.77 11.46
N ASP A 222 -27.52 -17.82 11.38
CA ASP A 222 -27.11 -19.21 11.16
C ASP A 222 -26.88 -19.56 9.66
N ALA A 223 -27.21 -18.66 8.75
CA ALA A 223 -27.06 -18.86 7.31
C ALA A 223 -25.62 -18.57 6.85
N MET A 224 -24.79 -19.61 6.84
CA MET A 224 -23.38 -19.61 6.45
C MET A 224 -23.11 -19.31 4.94
N ALA A 225 -24.13 -18.88 4.17
CA ALA A 225 -24.05 -18.65 2.73
C ALA A 225 -23.46 -17.27 2.33
N LEU A 226 -23.12 -16.40 3.28
CA LEU A 226 -22.66 -15.01 3.01
C LEU A 226 -21.29 -14.93 2.32
N ALA A 227 -20.49 -16.01 2.30
CA ALA A 227 -19.12 -15.99 1.75
C ALA A 227 -19.09 -15.85 0.22
N GLN A 228 -20.06 -16.40 -0.50
CA GLN A 228 -20.10 -16.38 -1.97
C GLN A 228 -20.70 -15.08 -2.55
N TRP A 229 -21.42 -14.32 -1.71
CA TRP A 229 -22.18 -13.15 -2.13
C TRP A 229 -21.34 -11.99 -2.67
N PRO A 230 -20.15 -11.65 -2.12
CA PRO A 230 -19.30 -10.62 -2.69
C PRO A 230 -19.00 -10.87 -4.17
N ALA A 231 -18.54 -12.07 -4.54
CA ALA A 231 -18.20 -12.42 -5.92
C ALA A 231 -19.44 -12.45 -6.84
N ARG A 232 -20.55 -13.01 -6.34
CA ARG A 232 -21.82 -13.08 -7.08
C ARG A 232 -22.39 -11.69 -7.37
N HIS A 233 -22.40 -10.82 -6.35
CA HIS A 233 -22.83 -9.43 -6.48
C HIS A 233 -21.94 -8.66 -7.45
N GLN A 234 -20.62 -8.81 -7.33
CA GLN A 234 -19.67 -8.16 -8.22
C GLN A 234 -19.90 -8.55 -9.69
N ALA A 235 -20.11 -9.83 -9.97
CA ALA A 235 -20.39 -10.32 -11.32
C ALA A 235 -21.73 -9.78 -11.87
N ALA A 236 -22.78 -9.77 -11.05
CA ALA A 236 -24.10 -9.24 -11.44
C ALA A 236 -24.04 -7.74 -11.77
N MET A 237 -23.38 -6.94 -10.92
CA MET A 237 -23.22 -5.50 -11.14
C MET A 237 -22.35 -5.18 -12.36
N LYS A 238 -21.27 -5.95 -12.62
CA LYS A 238 -20.48 -5.82 -13.85
C LYS A 238 -21.33 -6.05 -15.10
N ARG A 239 -22.17 -7.11 -15.11
CA ARG A 239 -23.09 -7.39 -16.22
C ARG A 239 -24.17 -6.31 -16.39
N LEU A 240 -24.74 -5.83 -15.27
CA LEU A 240 -25.69 -4.74 -15.27
C LEU A 240 -25.09 -3.47 -15.90
N ARG A 241 -23.92 -3.04 -15.43
CA ARG A 241 -23.21 -1.87 -15.97
C ARG A 241 -22.95 -2.02 -17.47
N HIS A 242 -22.38 -3.15 -17.89
CA HIS A 242 -22.10 -3.41 -19.31
C HIS A 242 -23.37 -3.30 -20.17
N ARG A 243 -24.50 -3.83 -19.70
CA ARG A 243 -25.78 -3.69 -20.39
C ARG A 243 -26.26 -2.24 -20.45
N LEU A 244 -26.23 -1.51 -19.34
CA LEU A 244 -26.67 -0.11 -19.29
C LEU A 244 -25.83 0.80 -20.19
N VAL A 245 -24.54 0.50 -20.32
CA VAL A 245 -23.63 1.18 -21.24
C VAL A 245 -23.98 0.84 -22.70
N GLY A 246 -24.19 -0.43 -23.03
CA GLY A 246 -24.63 -0.84 -24.37
C GLY A 246 -25.99 -0.25 -24.78
N GLU A 247 -26.84 0.10 -23.82
CA GLU A 247 -28.11 0.82 -24.04
C GLU A 247 -27.94 2.34 -24.15
N GLY A 248 -26.74 2.88 -23.95
CA GLY A 248 -26.46 4.32 -23.94
C GLY A 248 -27.09 5.07 -22.75
N ARG A 249 -27.48 4.35 -21.69
CA ARG A 249 -28.13 4.93 -20.50
C ARG A 249 -27.15 5.34 -19.42
N VAL A 250 -26.00 4.69 -19.38
CA VAL A 250 -24.89 5.00 -18.47
C VAL A 250 -23.64 5.11 -19.32
N SER A 251 -22.74 6.01 -18.97
CA SER A 251 -21.42 6.06 -19.60
C SER A 251 -20.45 5.12 -18.89
N ASP A 252 -19.56 4.46 -19.64
CA ASP A 252 -18.44 3.70 -19.05
C ASP A 252 -17.46 4.64 -18.30
N PHE A 253 -17.47 5.91 -18.69
CA PHE A 253 -16.55 6.94 -18.25
C PHE A 253 -17.29 8.16 -17.70
N PRO A 254 -16.67 8.99 -16.86
CA PRO A 254 -17.22 10.30 -16.51
C PRO A 254 -17.58 11.06 -17.78
N LEU A 255 -18.77 11.66 -17.82
CA LEU A 255 -19.07 12.62 -18.87
C LEU A 255 -18.10 13.79 -18.65
N SER A 256 -17.40 14.20 -19.72
CA SER A 256 -16.54 15.38 -19.67
C SER A 256 -17.41 16.60 -19.39
N THR A 257 -17.63 16.94 -18.13
CA THR A 257 -18.05 18.28 -17.76
C THR A 257 -16.82 19.17 -17.91
N SER A 258 -16.78 19.89 -19.02
CA SER A 258 -15.90 21.02 -19.20
C SER A 258 -16.29 22.09 -18.17
N ASP A 259 -15.82 21.98 -16.93
CA ASP A 259 -15.72 23.07 -15.94
C ASP A 259 -15.19 22.60 -14.55
N ASP A 260 -14.36 21.56 -14.47
CA ASP A 260 -13.46 21.45 -13.32
C ASP A 260 -12.36 22.49 -13.54
N ALA A 261 -12.54 23.67 -12.96
CA ALA A 261 -11.49 24.66 -12.80
C ALA A 261 -10.29 23.95 -12.14
N HIS A 262 -9.32 23.56 -12.96
CA HIS A 262 -8.03 23.06 -12.51
C HIS A 262 -7.36 24.18 -11.71
N VAL A 263 -7.64 24.21 -10.41
CA VAL A 263 -6.75 24.87 -9.47
C VAL A 263 -5.47 24.05 -9.52
N GLN A 264 -4.46 24.58 -10.21
CA GLN A 264 -3.12 24.01 -10.13
C GLN A 264 -2.75 23.95 -8.64
N PRO A 265 -2.38 22.76 -8.12
CA PRO A 265 -1.94 22.69 -6.74
C PRO A 265 -0.74 23.64 -6.57
N PRO A 266 -0.71 24.45 -5.50
CA PRO A 266 0.49 25.23 -5.21
C PRO A 266 1.68 24.28 -5.12
N PRO A 267 2.89 24.70 -5.55
CA PRO A 267 4.08 23.85 -5.50
C PRO A 267 4.25 23.31 -4.09
N GLN A 268 4.29 21.97 -3.98
CA GLN A 268 4.32 21.28 -2.70
C GLN A 268 5.57 21.68 -1.89
N PRO A 269 5.43 22.19 -0.66
CA PRO A 269 6.49 22.04 0.32
C PRO A 269 6.63 20.54 0.63
N LYS A 270 7.86 20.02 0.62
CA LYS A 270 8.18 18.60 0.89
C LYS A 270 7.66 18.19 2.28
N THR A 271 6.45 17.64 2.35
CA THR A 271 5.87 17.15 3.60
C THR A 271 6.12 15.66 3.76
N ARG A 272 6.80 15.32 4.87
CA ARG A 272 7.08 13.97 5.38
C ARG A 272 5.83 13.08 5.33
N ARG A 273 5.97 11.92 4.69
CA ARG A 273 5.00 10.82 4.66
C ARG A 273 4.75 10.28 6.08
N ARG A 274 3.49 10.00 6.40
CA ARG A 274 3.06 9.27 7.61
C ARG A 274 2.32 8.02 7.17
N GLY A 275 2.85 6.88 7.57
CA GLY A 275 2.36 5.55 7.22
C GLY A 275 3.53 4.56 7.26
N SER A 276 4.16 4.40 8.42
CA SER A 276 5.14 3.33 8.63
C SER A 276 5.13 2.93 10.09
N GLU A 277 5.51 1.69 10.35
CA GLU A 277 6.06 1.27 11.65
C GLU A 277 6.91 2.40 12.25
N ARG A 278 6.81 2.58 13.58
CA ARG A 278 7.65 3.52 14.31
C ARG A 278 9.12 3.18 14.02
N LEU A 279 9.81 4.04 13.26
CA LEU A 279 11.24 3.93 13.04
C LEU A 279 11.96 4.10 14.38
N LEU A 280 12.94 3.25 14.61
CA LEU A 280 13.85 3.31 15.74
C LEU A 280 14.92 4.36 15.44
N LYS A 281 15.36 5.09 16.46
CA LYS A 281 16.55 5.93 16.34
C LYS A 281 17.77 5.07 16.59
N ALA A 282 18.72 5.10 15.68
CA ALA A 282 20.00 4.42 15.81
C ALA A 282 21.15 5.43 15.73
N ARG A 283 22.11 5.28 16.63
CA ARG A 283 23.39 5.99 16.61
C ARG A 283 24.35 5.26 15.68
N VAL A 284 24.95 6.02 14.77
CA VAL A 284 26.08 5.57 13.96
C VAL A 284 27.31 5.60 14.85
N THR A 285 27.74 4.45 15.34
CA THR A 285 28.91 4.37 16.24
C THR A 285 30.21 4.49 15.46
N ARG A 286 30.23 4.04 14.20
CA ARG A 286 31.40 4.10 13.34
C ARG A 286 31.05 4.10 11.86
N VAL A 287 31.75 4.92 11.10
CA VAL A 287 31.77 4.95 9.63
C VAL A 287 33.15 4.55 9.14
N THR A 288 33.21 3.57 8.24
CA THR A 288 34.47 3.09 7.65
C THR A 288 34.37 3.06 6.13
N GLU A 289 35.46 3.43 5.44
CA GLU A 289 35.61 3.17 4.00
C GLU A 289 35.86 1.68 3.80
N ALA A 290 34.81 0.93 3.44
CA ALA A 290 34.86 -0.52 3.35
C ALA A 290 35.48 -1.00 2.02
N ALA A 291 35.35 -0.21 0.96
CA ALA A 291 36.01 -0.37 -0.34
C ALA A 291 35.91 0.94 -1.13
N GLN A 292 36.48 0.98 -2.33
CA GLN A 292 36.19 2.04 -3.29
C GLN A 292 34.67 2.18 -3.52
N ASP A 293 34.16 3.41 -3.34
CA ASP A 293 32.75 3.79 -3.42
C ASP A 293 31.81 3.11 -2.41
N ILE A 294 32.31 2.40 -1.40
CA ILE A 294 31.49 1.69 -0.40
C ILE A 294 31.88 2.12 1.01
N ARG A 295 30.89 2.61 1.76
CA ARG A 295 31.02 2.91 3.20
C ARG A 295 30.21 1.94 4.03
N SER A 296 30.77 1.51 5.16
CA SER A 296 30.04 0.75 6.18
C SER A 296 29.66 1.63 7.37
N PHE A 297 28.51 1.32 7.97
CA PHE A 297 27.96 2.04 9.11
C PHE A 297 27.61 1.02 10.19
N GLU A 298 28.25 1.15 11.35
CA GLU A 298 27.88 0.42 12.56
C GLU A 298 26.77 1.17 13.28
N LEU A 299 25.66 0.51 13.55
CA LEU A 299 24.41 1.10 14.05
C LEU A 299 24.00 0.46 15.36
N GLU A 300 23.89 1.27 16.41
CA GLU A 300 23.37 0.83 17.71
C GLU A 300 22.07 1.60 18.03
N PRO A 301 21.04 0.97 18.63
CA PRO A 301 19.84 1.69 19.04
C PRO A 301 20.19 2.81 20.02
N GLU A 302 19.55 3.97 19.86
CA GLU A 302 19.73 5.09 20.79
C GLU A 302 19.09 4.78 22.15
N ASP A 303 17.95 4.09 22.15
CA ASP A 303 17.28 3.57 23.34
C ASP A 303 17.75 2.12 23.61
N PRO A 304 18.39 1.83 24.77
CA PRO A 304 18.79 0.47 25.13
C PRO A 304 17.62 -0.53 25.15
N GLY A 305 16.38 -0.08 25.36
CA GLY A 305 15.19 -0.92 25.31
C GLY A 305 14.90 -1.51 23.92
N ASP A 306 15.43 -0.90 22.86
CA ASP A 306 15.23 -1.33 21.48
C ASP A 306 16.31 -2.32 20.99
N ILE A 307 17.31 -2.66 21.81
CA ILE A 307 18.37 -3.63 21.47
C ILE A 307 17.78 -4.97 21.05
N GLY A 308 16.80 -5.49 21.80
CA GLY A 308 16.14 -6.76 21.47
C GLY A 308 15.44 -6.72 20.10
N ALA A 309 14.83 -5.60 19.74
CA ALA A 309 14.13 -5.43 18.47
C ALA A 309 15.07 -5.38 17.26
N LEU A 310 16.32 -4.94 17.46
CA LEU A 310 17.35 -4.93 16.42
C LEU A 310 18.16 -6.23 16.39
N ALA A 311 18.25 -6.94 17.51
CA ALA A 311 18.98 -8.21 17.64
C ALA A 311 18.22 -9.42 17.05
N ASP A 312 16.89 -9.36 17.00
CA ASP A 312 16.03 -10.46 16.52
C ASP A 312 15.95 -10.49 14.99
N PHE A 313 16.99 -11.01 14.34
CA PHE A 313 17.01 -11.23 12.89
C PHE A 313 17.70 -12.53 12.49
N ILE A 314 17.36 -13.01 11.29
CA ILE A 314 18.01 -14.14 10.62
C ILE A 314 18.89 -13.58 9.50
N ALA A 315 20.02 -14.23 9.18
CA ALA A 315 20.90 -13.79 8.11
C ALA A 315 20.15 -13.59 6.77
N GLY A 316 20.62 -12.62 6.00
CA GLY A 316 19.93 -12.11 4.81
C GLY A 316 18.87 -11.04 5.09
N ALA A 317 18.71 -10.63 6.36
CA ALA A 317 17.84 -9.51 6.71
C ALA A 317 18.39 -8.17 6.20
N HIS A 318 17.49 -7.20 6.00
CA HIS A 318 17.78 -5.81 5.72
C HIS A 318 17.01 -4.89 6.68
N ILE A 319 17.43 -3.63 6.74
CA ILE A 319 16.70 -2.56 7.42
C ILE A 319 16.36 -1.44 6.44
N ASP A 320 15.21 -0.80 6.64
CA ASP A 320 14.88 0.46 5.98
C ASP A 320 15.57 1.60 6.75
N VAL A 321 16.32 2.45 6.05
CA VAL A 321 17.01 3.62 6.61
C VAL A 321 16.41 4.88 6.00
N LEU A 322 15.94 5.79 6.85
CA LEU A 322 15.60 7.14 6.41
C LEU A 322 16.90 7.93 6.19
N THR A 323 17.30 8.03 4.93
CA THR A 323 18.51 8.75 4.53
C THR A 323 18.39 10.25 4.81
N PRO A 324 19.51 10.99 4.98
CA PRO A 324 19.47 12.44 5.20
C PRO A 324 18.74 13.22 4.10
N ALA A 325 18.70 12.70 2.87
CA ALA A 325 17.91 13.27 1.78
C ALA A 325 16.38 13.06 1.91
N GLY A 326 15.91 12.43 3.00
CA GLY A 326 14.50 12.22 3.30
C GLY A 326 13.87 11.00 2.62
N MET A 327 14.69 10.11 2.04
CA MET A 327 14.23 8.91 1.35
C MET A 327 14.48 7.66 2.20
N LEU A 328 13.50 6.74 2.24
CA LEU A 328 13.71 5.41 2.80
C LEU A 328 14.49 4.53 1.81
N ARG A 329 15.55 3.86 2.28
CA ARG A 329 16.36 2.94 1.48
C ARG A 329 16.68 1.68 2.27
N GLN A 330 16.67 0.55 1.57
CA GLN A 330 16.95 -0.75 2.14
C GLN A 330 18.43 -1.06 2.06
N TYR A 331 19.00 -1.50 3.17
CA TYR A 331 20.37 -1.98 3.23
C TYR A 331 20.42 -3.30 3.99
N SER A 332 20.97 -4.33 3.35
CA SER A 332 21.18 -5.63 3.98
C SER A 332 22.13 -5.49 5.18
N ILE A 333 21.80 -6.20 6.25
CA ILE A 333 22.65 -6.31 7.42
C ILE A 333 23.85 -7.21 7.05
N VAL A 334 25.05 -6.70 7.26
CA VAL A 334 26.33 -7.36 6.94
C VAL A 334 26.77 -8.29 8.08
N SER A 335 26.51 -7.89 9.32
CA SER A 335 26.86 -8.67 10.51
C SER A 335 26.01 -9.95 10.60
N ALA A 336 26.59 -11.03 11.11
CA ALA A 336 25.85 -12.26 11.36
C ALA A 336 24.90 -12.09 12.58
N PRO A 337 23.79 -12.85 12.64
CA PRO A 337 22.94 -12.88 13.83
C PRO A 337 23.75 -13.23 15.09
N GLY A 338 23.63 -12.42 16.14
CA GLY A 338 24.35 -12.62 17.40
C GLY A 338 25.83 -12.23 17.40
N GLU A 339 26.35 -11.64 16.32
CA GLU A 339 27.74 -11.17 16.26
C GLU A 339 28.00 -10.01 17.25
N ILE A 340 29.10 -10.10 18.03
CA ILE A 340 29.47 -9.08 19.01
C ILE A 340 30.36 -8.02 18.34
N ASN A 341 29.98 -6.74 18.42
CA ASN A 341 30.80 -5.64 17.88
C ASN A 341 32.14 -5.52 18.64
N ALA A 342 33.22 -5.26 17.90
CA ALA A 342 34.55 -5.04 18.46
C ALA A 342 34.56 -3.78 19.36
N GLY A 343 34.64 -3.98 20.68
CA GLY A 343 34.61 -2.91 21.69
C GLY A 343 33.48 -3.05 22.73
N SER A 344 32.50 -3.92 22.50
CA SER A 344 31.48 -4.22 23.50
C SER A 344 31.95 -5.33 24.44
N ALA A 345 32.41 -4.96 25.64
CA ALA A 345 32.71 -5.93 26.70
C ALA A 345 31.46 -6.73 27.16
N HIS A 346 30.24 -6.35 26.75
CA HIS A 346 28.97 -6.81 27.33
C HIS A 346 27.91 -7.25 26.29
N GLY A 347 28.30 -7.88 25.16
CA GLY A 347 27.37 -8.54 24.22
C GLY A 347 26.98 -7.73 22.98
N PHE A 348 26.02 -8.24 22.19
CA PHE A 348 25.49 -7.63 20.95
C PHE A 348 24.96 -6.22 21.22
N ARG A 349 25.41 -5.23 20.45
CA ARG A 349 24.97 -3.83 20.60
C ARG A 349 24.39 -3.20 19.36
N GLY A 350 24.47 -3.85 18.20
CA GLY A 350 24.05 -3.22 16.95
C GLY A 350 24.26 -4.06 15.71
N VAL A 351 23.94 -3.50 14.55
CA VAL A 351 24.10 -4.12 13.23
C VAL A 351 25.03 -3.30 12.36
N THR A 352 25.70 -3.94 11.40
CA THR A 352 26.47 -3.24 10.37
C THR A 352 25.70 -3.24 9.05
N ILE A 353 25.63 -2.10 8.38
CA ILE A 353 25.17 -2.01 6.97
C ILE A 353 26.28 -1.47 6.08
N ALA A 354 26.17 -1.69 4.76
CA ALA A 354 27.07 -1.09 3.77
C ALA A 354 26.28 -0.37 2.69
N VAL A 355 26.76 0.81 2.30
CA VAL A 355 26.13 1.64 1.27
C VAL A 355 27.15 1.90 0.17
N LYS A 356 26.86 1.43 -1.04
CA LYS A 356 27.57 1.83 -2.25
C LYS A 356 27.08 3.19 -2.73
N ARG A 357 27.99 4.09 -3.10
CA ARG A 357 27.68 5.35 -3.76
C ARG A 357 27.35 5.07 -5.22
N GLU A 358 26.09 5.29 -5.61
CA GLU A 358 25.70 5.16 -7.01
C GLU A 358 26.07 6.44 -7.77
N PRO A 359 26.69 6.36 -8.96
CA PRO A 359 27.04 7.53 -9.77
C PRO A 359 25.82 8.41 -10.07
N ASP A 360 24.72 7.79 -10.49
CA ASP A 360 23.44 8.45 -10.80
C ASP A 360 22.47 8.39 -9.61
N SER A 361 22.98 8.71 -8.42
CA SER A 361 22.17 8.64 -7.20
C SER A 361 20.96 9.58 -7.27
N ARG A 362 19.77 9.07 -6.94
CA ARG A 362 18.57 9.88 -6.67
C ARG A 362 18.67 10.73 -5.39
N GLY A 363 19.84 10.72 -4.73
CA GLY A 363 20.18 11.44 -3.49
C GLY A 363 20.35 10.53 -2.27
N GLY A 364 19.86 9.28 -2.30
CA GLY A 364 19.87 8.38 -1.14
C GLY A 364 21.29 7.96 -0.75
N SER A 365 21.96 7.22 -1.62
CA SER A 365 23.34 6.78 -1.40
C SER A 365 24.34 7.94 -1.33
N ALA A 366 24.14 9.00 -2.12
CA ALA A 366 24.97 10.20 -2.05
C ALA A 366 24.87 10.87 -0.67
N SER A 367 23.66 11.07 -0.13
CA SER A 367 23.48 11.69 1.19
C SER A 367 24.03 10.86 2.34
N MET A 368 23.93 9.52 2.26
CA MET A 368 24.57 8.63 3.24
C MET A 368 26.09 8.81 3.26
N HIS A 369 26.73 8.92 2.10
CA HIS A 369 28.17 9.18 2.00
C HIS A 369 28.52 10.60 2.46
N GLU A 370 27.79 11.59 2.01
CA GLU A 370 28.20 13.00 2.16
C GLU A 370 27.86 13.55 3.54
N GLN A 371 26.82 13.06 4.22
CA GLN A 371 26.26 13.71 5.42
C GLN A 371 26.32 12.85 6.69
N VAL A 372 26.38 11.52 6.59
CA VAL A 372 26.44 10.65 7.77
C VAL A 372 27.87 10.49 8.25
N ARG A 373 28.10 10.67 9.55
CA ARG A 373 29.39 10.61 10.25
C ARG A 373 29.23 9.89 11.58
N ASP A 374 30.36 9.54 12.21
CA ASP A 374 30.38 9.00 13.58
C ASP A 374 29.58 9.88 14.54
N GLY A 375 28.78 9.24 15.40
CA GLY A 375 27.90 9.88 16.36
C GLY A 375 26.54 10.35 15.81
N ALA A 376 26.32 10.35 14.48
CA ALA A 376 25.05 10.76 13.88
C ALA A 376 23.89 9.86 14.34
N ILE A 377 22.69 10.45 14.46
CA ILE A 377 21.46 9.70 14.69
C ILE A 377 20.70 9.58 13.38
N ILE A 378 20.34 8.36 13.00
CA ILE A 378 19.52 8.05 11.84
C ILE A 378 18.28 7.26 12.27
N GLU A 379 17.20 7.35 11.48
CA GLU A 379 15.97 6.60 11.73
C GLU A 379 15.98 5.31 10.90
N ILE A 380 15.79 4.16 11.54
CA ILE A 380 15.83 2.82 10.92
C ILE A 380 14.60 1.98 11.28
N SER A 381 14.21 1.04 10.42
CA SER A 381 13.19 0.04 10.76
C SER A 381 13.75 -1.07 11.65
N ARG A 382 12.87 -1.93 12.16
CA ARG A 382 13.26 -3.27 12.60
C ARG A 382 13.78 -4.10 11.40
N PRO A 383 14.64 -5.11 11.63
CA PRO A 383 15.07 -6.00 10.56
C PRO A 383 13.90 -6.70 9.87
N LYS A 384 13.95 -6.76 8.54
CA LYS A 384 13.00 -7.47 7.66
C LYS A 384 13.79 -8.47 6.84
N ASN A 385 13.21 -9.63 6.51
CA ASN A 385 13.95 -10.66 5.79
C ASN A 385 13.09 -11.35 4.72
N HIS A 386 13.43 -11.08 3.47
CA HIS A 386 12.89 -11.71 2.26
C HIS A 386 13.91 -12.63 1.58
N PHE A 387 15.13 -12.74 2.11
CA PHE A 387 16.23 -13.52 1.55
C PHE A 387 16.78 -14.45 2.63
N ARG A 388 15.92 -15.34 3.13
CA ARG A 388 16.22 -16.18 4.29
C ARG A 388 17.16 -17.31 3.92
N LEU A 389 18.14 -17.56 4.78
CA LEU A 389 19.00 -18.74 4.68
C LEU A 389 18.23 -20.01 5.06
N ALA A 390 18.05 -20.92 4.10
CA ALA A 390 17.40 -22.20 4.32
C ALA A 390 18.22 -23.15 5.20
N ASN A 391 17.52 -24.08 5.84
CA ASN A 391 18.13 -25.14 6.63
C ASN A 391 18.45 -26.38 5.78
N SER A 392 19.32 -26.22 4.79
CA SER A 392 19.79 -27.29 3.88
C SER A 392 21.18 -27.83 4.23
N GLY A 393 21.68 -28.79 3.44
CA GLY A 393 22.97 -29.49 3.66
C GLY A 393 24.21 -28.58 3.58
N GLY A 394 24.07 -27.38 3.00
CA GLY A 394 25.09 -26.34 2.93
C GLY A 394 24.68 -25.23 1.97
N ALA A 395 25.57 -24.29 1.67
CA ALA A 395 25.25 -23.18 0.77
C ALA A 395 26.42 -22.79 -0.12
N LEU A 396 26.12 -22.55 -1.40
CA LEU A 396 27.01 -21.89 -2.33
C LEU A 396 26.60 -20.42 -2.47
N PHE A 397 27.46 -19.51 -2.02
CA PHE A 397 27.24 -18.07 -2.08
C PHE A 397 27.96 -17.47 -3.30
N LEU A 398 27.19 -16.83 -4.19
CA LEU A 398 27.68 -16.13 -5.38
C LEU A 398 27.38 -14.63 -5.23
N ALA A 399 28.38 -13.86 -4.81
CA ALA A 399 28.26 -12.42 -4.61
C ALA A 399 28.92 -11.63 -5.74
N ALA A 400 28.30 -10.52 -6.15
CA ALA A 400 28.94 -9.53 -7.03
C ALA A 400 28.83 -8.10 -6.48
N GLY A 401 29.98 -7.43 -6.35
CA GLY A 401 30.08 -6.08 -5.81
C GLY A 401 29.39 -5.92 -4.44
N ILE A 402 28.54 -4.88 -4.29
CA ILE A 402 27.82 -4.64 -3.03
C ILE A 402 26.84 -5.77 -2.66
N GLY A 403 26.52 -6.68 -3.59
CA GLY A 403 25.77 -7.93 -3.35
C GLY A 403 26.38 -8.85 -2.29
N VAL A 404 27.64 -8.62 -1.91
CA VAL A 404 28.32 -9.37 -0.86
C VAL A 404 27.69 -9.20 0.53
N THR A 405 26.91 -8.14 0.78
CA THR A 405 26.42 -7.77 2.12
C THR A 405 25.49 -8.81 2.77
N PRO A 406 24.37 -9.26 2.17
CA PRO A 406 23.54 -10.31 2.76
C PRO A 406 24.30 -11.64 2.84
N LEU A 407 25.17 -11.93 1.87
CA LEU A 407 25.89 -13.20 1.80
C LEU A 407 26.99 -13.30 2.85
N LEU A 408 27.59 -12.19 3.28
CA LEU A 408 28.51 -12.16 4.43
C LEU A 408 27.80 -12.47 5.74
N SER A 409 26.58 -11.95 5.94
CA SER A 409 25.77 -12.28 7.11
C SER A 409 25.44 -13.78 7.13
N MET A 410 25.10 -14.35 5.97
CA MET A 410 24.81 -15.79 5.84
C MET A 410 26.05 -16.65 6.06
N ALA A 411 27.17 -16.34 5.39
CA ALA A 411 28.43 -17.06 5.56
C ALA A 411 28.93 -17.00 7.00
N GLY A 412 28.80 -15.83 7.65
CA GLY A 412 29.09 -15.67 9.07
C GLY A 412 28.21 -16.56 9.97
N GLN A 413 26.91 -16.63 9.72
CA GLN A 413 26.01 -17.53 10.44
C GLN A 413 26.38 -19.02 10.23
N MET A 414 26.75 -19.40 9.00
CA MET A 414 27.16 -20.76 8.68
C MET A 414 28.50 -21.13 9.33
N ALA A 415 29.47 -20.23 9.32
CA ALA A 415 30.74 -20.41 10.02
C ALA A 415 30.53 -20.59 11.54
N ALA A 416 29.71 -19.75 12.16
CA ALA A 416 29.40 -19.83 13.59
C ALA A 416 28.70 -21.14 13.97
N THR A 417 27.87 -21.68 13.07
CA THR A 417 27.14 -22.95 13.26
C THR A 417 27.84 -24.17 12.67
N ARG A 418 29.07 -24.00 12.13
CA ARG A 418 29.87 -25.04 11.48
C ARG A 418 29.13 -25.79 10.36
N ARG A 419 28.28 -25.08 9.62
CA ARG A 419 27.59 -25.63 8.43
C ARG A 419 28.49 -25.46 7.19
N PRO A 420 28.53 -26.42 6.26
CA PRO A 420 29.34 -26.32 5.05
C PRO A 420 28.90 -25.18 4.14
N TYR A 421 29.83 -24.35 3.66
CA TYR A 421 29.57 -23.32 2.66
C TYR A 421 30.80 -23.04 1.81
N ALA A 422 30.58 -22.45 0.64
CA ALA A 422 31.62 -21.84 -0.20
C ALA A 422 31.16 -20.44 -0.63
N LEU A 423 32.04 -19.44 -0.56
CA LEU A 423 31.74 -18.07 -0.99
C LEU A 423 32.62 -17.67 -2.16
N HIS A 424 32.01 -17.43 -3.32
CA HIS A 424 32.68 -16.86 -4.49
C HIS A 424 32.28 -15.39 -4.64
N TYR A 425 33.26 -14.50 -4.56
CA TYR A 425 33.06 -13.06 -4.62
C TYR A 425 33.67 -12.46 -5.88
N PHE A 426 32.80 -11.94 -6.75
CA PHE A 426 33.14 -11.29 -8.01
C PHE A 426 33.23 -9.77 -7.82
N SER A 427 34.37 -9.19 -8.19
CA SER A 427 34.59 -7.75 -8.10
C SER A 427 35.41 -7.23 -9.27
N ARG A 428 35.30 -5.92 -9.56
CA ARG A 428 35.98 -5.31 -10.71
C ARG A 428 37.49 -5.19 -10.51
N SER A 429 37.92 -4.99 -9.27
CA SER A 429 39.34 -4.90 -8.91
C SER A 429 39.50 -5.12 -7.41
N ALA A 430 40.75 -5.30 -6.95
CA ALA A 430 41.07 -5.39 -5.52
C ALA A 430 40.55 -4.19 -4.70
N ALA A 431 40.56 -2.98 -5.28
CA ALA A 431 40.05 -1.78 -4.60
C ALA A 431 38.53 -1.82 -4.31
N HIS A 432 37.78 -2.65 -5.03
CA HIS A 432 36.32 -2.81 -4.87
C HIS A 432 35.95 -4.02 -3.99
N VAL A 433 36.92 -4.71 -3.40
CA VAL A 433 36.65 -5.82 -2.47
C VAL A 433 36.30 -5.25 -1.10
N ALA A 434 35.00 -5.21 -0.79
CA ALA A 434 34.51 -4.80 0.52
C ALA A 434 34.75 -5.86 1.60
N PHE A 435 35.01 -5.40 2.83
CA PHE A 435 35.09 -6.23 4.05
C PHE A 435 36.22 -7.28 4.05
N GLY A 436 37.42 -6.92 3.58
CA GLY A 436 38.57 -7.82 3.51
C GLY A 436 38.89 -8.57 4.81
N GLU A 437 38.83 -7.92 5.97
CA GLU A 437 39.07 -8.57 7.27
C GLU A 437 38.01 -9.64 7.59
N ARG A 438 36.73 -9.37 7.30
CA ARG A 438 35.64 -10.34 7.50
C ARG A 438 35.78 -11.52 6.54
N LEU A 439 36.13 -11.26 5.28
CA LEU A 439 36.38 -12.31 4.28
C LEU A 439 37.55 -13.21 4.71
N ALA A 440 38.62 -12.64 5.26
CA ALA A 440 39.78 -13.39 5.74
C ALA A 440 39.48 -14.27 6.98
N ALA A 441 38.43 -13.94 7.74
CA ALA A 441 37.99 -14.73 8.90
C ALA A 441 37.08 -15.90 8.52
N LEU A 442 36.56 -15.93 7.28
CA LEU A 442 35.75 -17.02 6.77
C LEU A 442 36.61 -18.14 6.18
N GLN A 443 36.02 -19.32 6.08
CA GLN A 443 36.60 -20.49 5.42
C GLN A 443 36.05 -20.57 3.99
N ASP A 444 36.84 -21.13 3.07
CA ASP A 444 36.42 -21.42 1.69
C ASP A 444 35.86 -20.20 0.91
N VAL A 445 36.66 -19.12 0.88
CA VAL A 445 36.37 -17.88 0.15
C VAL A 445 37.25 -17.77 -1.09
N HIS A 446 36.63 -17.53 -2.23
CA HIS A 446 37.28 -17.40 -3.53
C HIS A 446 36.99 -16.03 -4.14
N SER A 447 38.04 -15.26 -4.42
CA SER A 447 37.90 -13.92 -5.01
C SER A 447 38.20 -13.95 -6.51
N HIS A 448 37.27 -13.41 -7.30
CA HIS A 448 37.35 -13.33 -8.76
C HIS A 448 37.39 -11.86 -9.18
N LEU A 449 38.52 -11.40 -9.69
CA LEU A 449 38.78 -9.98 -9.93
C LEU A 449 38.91 -9.66 -11.42
N GLY A 450 38.17 -8.65 -11.88
CA GLY A 450 38.38 -8.04 -13.20
C GLY A 450 38.02 -8.93 -14.40
N LEU A 451 37.20 -9.97 -14.19
CA LEU A 451 36.79 -10.89 -15.25
C LEU A 451 35.90 -10.19 -16.30
N SER A 452 36.08 -10.58 -17.57
CA SER A 452 35.13 -10.23 -18.64
C SER A 452 33.76 -10.90 -18.39
N PRO A 453 32.69 -10.49 -19.09
CA PRO A 453 31.41 -11.19 -19.04
C PRO A 453 31.52 -12.68 -19.41
N GLU A 454 32.33 -13.02 -20.42
CA GLU A 454 32.54 -14.41 -20.84
C GLU A 454 33.31 -15.21 -19.78
N GLU A 455 34.39 -14.64 -19.22
CA GLU A 455 35.18 -15.28 -18.15
C GLU A 455 34.37 -15.46 -16.86
N THR A 456 33.50 -14.49 -16.55
CA THR A 456 32.58 -14.54 -15.41
C THR A 456 31.62 -15.72 -15.58
N LEU A 457 31.00 -15.86 -16.75
CA LEU A 457 30.09 -16.97 -17.05
C LEU A 457 30.82 -18.33 -16.99
N ALA A 458 32.00 -18.45 -17.60
CA ALA A 458 32.78 -19.68 -17.56
C ALA A 458 33.17 -20.08 -16.13
N THR A 459 33.49 -19.10 -15.30
CA THR A 459 33.79 -19.32 -13.88
C THR A 459 32.54 -19.78 -13.12
N ILE A 460 31.38 -19.14 -13.34
CA ILE A 460 30.10 -19.54 -12.75
C ILE A 460 29.75 -20.99 -13.13
N GLU A 461 29.86 -21.35 -14.41
CA GLU A 461 29.59 -22.72 -14.87
C GLU A 461 30.53 -23.73 -14.20
N THR A 462 31.82 -23.39 -14.06
CA THR A 462 32.81 -24.24 -13.38
C THR A 462 32.46 -24.43 -11.90
N VAL A 463 32.09 -23.36 -11.21
CA VAL A 463 31.72 -23.40 -9.78
C VAL A 463 30.45 -24.22 -9.57
N LEU A 464 29.41 -24.01 -10.39
CA LEU A 464 28.16 -24.78 -10.30
C LEU A 464 28.38 -26.27 -10.61
N ALA A 465 29.28 -26.60 -11.54
CA ALA A 465 29.61 -27.99 -11.85
C ALA A 465 30.38 -28.71 -10.72
N ALA A 466 31.14 -27.96 -9.91
CA ALA A 466 31.94 -28.49 -8.81
C ALA A 466 31.22 -28.48 -7.45
N MET A 467 30.04 -27.87 -7.34
CA MET A 467 29.34 -27.74 -6.07
C MET A 467 28.85 -29.09 -5.55
N ASP A 468 28.74 -29.21 -4.22
CA ASP A 468 28.04 -30.34 -3.61
C ASP A 468 26.54 -30.28 -3.96
N PRO A 469 25.96 -31.35 -4.55
CA PRO A 469 24.53 -31.39 -4.89
C PRO A 469 23.58 -31.21 -3.70
N GLN A 470 24.03 -31.27 -2.45
CA GLN A 470 23.24 -31.01 -1.25
C GLN A 470 23.19 -29.53 -0.83
N MET A 471 23.98 -28.66 -1.47
CA MET A 471 23.99 -27.22 -1.21
C MET A 471 22.92 -26.47 -2.01
N ASP A 472 22.34 -25.44 -1.42
CA ASP A 472 21.51 -24.48 -2.17
C ASP A 472 22.34 -23.29 -2.63
N VAL A 473 21.92 -22.67 -3.73
CA VAL A 473 22.64 -21.55 -4.35
C VAL A 473 21.99 -20.23 -3.92
N TYR A 474 22.79 -19.32 -3.38
CA TYR A 474 22.36 -17.99 -2.96
C TYR A 474 23.13 -16.93 -3.75
N VAL A 475 22.39 -16.06 -4.42
CA VAL A 475 22.97 -15.09 -5.34
C VAL A 475 22.54 -13.67 -5.00
N CYS A 476 23.49 -12.76 -4.95
CA CYS A 476 23.17 -11.34 -4.83
C CYS A 476 24.18 -10.51 -5.62
N GLY A 477 23.67 -9.65 -6.50
CA GLY A 477 24.51 -8.87 -7.41
C GLY A 477 23.70 -8.12 -8.47
N PRO A 478 24.39 -7.50 -9.45
CA PRO A 478 23.75 -6.82 -10.58
C PRO A 478 22.90 -7.79 -11.41
N ARG A 479 21.86 -7.27 -12.08
CA ARG A 479 20.92 -8.10 -12.86
C ARG A 479 21.59 -9.02 -13.90
N PRO A 480 22.56 -8.57 -14.71
CA PRO A 480 23.24 -9.46 -15.67
C PRO A 480 23.96 -10.64 -15.00
N PHE A 481 24.48 -10.44 -13.78
CA PHE A 481 25.14 -11.50 -13.00
C PHE A 481 24.12 -12.52 -12.49
N LEU A 482 22.98 -12.05 -12.00
CA LEU A 482 21.87 -12.91 -11.59
C LEU A 482 21.33 -13.76 -12.75
N ASP A 483 21.04 -13.12 -13.89
CA ASP A 483 20.51 -13.81 -15.07
C ASP A 483 21.50 -14.88 -15.58
N ALA A 484 22.80 -14.59 -15.56
CA ALA A 484 23.84 -15.54 -15.92
C ALA A 484 23.85 -16.78 -15.01
N ILE A 485 23.73 -16.60 -13.68
CA ILE A 485 23.71 -17.71 -12.73
C ILE A 485 22.43 -18.53 -12.85
N VAL A 486 21.27 -17.87 -12.96
CA VAL A 486 19.99 -18.58 -13.13
C VAL A 486 20.01 -19.41 -14.42
N GLY A 487 20.50 -18.85 -15.52
CA GLY A 487 20.64 -19.59 -16.79
C GLY A 487 21.62 -20.76 -16.69
N ALA A 488 22.78 -20.57 -16.05
CA ALA A 488 23.76 -21.63 -15.85
C ALA A 488 23.24 -22.75 -14.92
N ALA A 489 22.53 -22.39 -13.84
CA ALA A 489 21.89 -23.33 -12.92
C ALA A 489 20.81 -24.17 -13.61
N GLN A 490 19.98 -23.54 -14.44
CA GLN A 490 18.98 -24.25 -15.25
C GLN A 490 19.64 -25.24 -16.22
N LYS A 491 20.71 -24.83 -16.91
CA LYS A 491 21.48 -25.69 -17.83
C LYS A 491 22.13 -26.87 -17.10
N ALA A 492 22.54 -26.68 -15.85
CA ALA A 492 23.06 -27.73 -14.98
C ALA A 492 21.96 -28.61 -14.33
N GLY A 493 20.68 -28.32 -14.57
CA GLY A 493 19.55 -29.10 -14.08
C GLY A 493 19.21 -28.87 -12.60
N LEU A 494 19.63 -27.75 -12.00
CA LEU A 494 19.24 -27.41 -10.63
C LEU A 494 17.74 -27.07 -10.58
N PRO A 495 17.00 -27.60 -9.60
CA PRO A 495 15.65 -27.15 -9.29
C PRO A 495 15.61 -25.65 -8.96
N ALA A 496 14.59 -24.95 -9.49
CA ALA A 496 14.46 -23.50 -9.33
C ALA A 496 14.26 -23.06 -7.87
N ASP A 497 13.68 -23.91 -7.04
CA ASP A 497 13.46 -23.69 -5.60
C ASP A 497 14.73 -23.78 -4.76
N ARG A 498 15.85 -24.24 -5.35
CA ARG A 498 17.19 -24.31 -4.73
C ARG A 498 18.11 -23.16 -5.15
N VAL A 499 17.61 -22.23 -5.96
CA VAL A 499 18.34 -21.03 -6.38
C VAL A 499 17.62 -19.81 -5.82
N HIS A 500 18.19 -19.25 -4.75
CA HIS A 500 17.66 -18.08 -4.06
C HIS A 500 18.41 -16.83 -4.49
N PHE A 501 17.69 -15.73 -4.72
CA PHE A 501 18.35 -14.46 -5.07
C PHE A 501 17.67 -13.21 -4.49
N GLU A 502 18.46 -12.15 -4.32
CA GLU A 502 17.99 -10.81 -3.92
C GLU A 502 18.44 -9.75 -4.95
N LEU A 503 17.51 -8.85 -5.31
CA LEU A 503 17.72 -7.73 -6.23
C LEU A 503 17.68 -6.39 -5.49
N PHE A 504 18.81 -5.66 -5.49
CA PHE A 504 18.90 -4.36 -4.82
C PHE A 504 18.29 -3.18 -5.60
N SER A 505 18.13 -3.32 -6.91
CA SER A 505 17.54 -2.26 -7.72
C SER A 505 16.88 -2.82 -8.97
N ASN A 506 15.68 -2.33 -9.27
CA ASN A 506 15.06 -2.46 -10.58
C ASN A 506 15.25 -1.15 -11.35
N THR A 507 15.68 -1.23 -12.61
CA THR A 507 15.82 -0.03 -13.45
C THR A 507 14.52 0.18 -14.20
N VAL A 508 13.65 1.03 -13.64
CA VAL A 508 12.39 1.40 -14.29
C VAL A 508 12.62 2.68 -15.09
N SER A 509 12.51 2.57 -16.42
CA SER A 509 12.50 3.76 -17.29
C SER A 509 11.17 4.49 -17.15
N HIS A 510 11.24 5.82 -17.10
CA HIS A 510 10.09 6.72 -17.17
C HIS A 510 9.93 7.40 -18.53
N GLN A 511 10.83 7.10 -19.48
CA GLN A 511 10.72 7.64 -20.83
C GLN A 511 9.48 7.09 -21.52
N GLY A 512 8.66 8.00 -22.08
CA GLY A 512 7.45 7.65 -22.80
C GLY A 512 6.23 7.35 -21.91
N ASP A 513 6.32 7.57 -20.59
CA ASP A 513 5.19 7.43 -19.68
C ASP A 513 3.98 8.25 -20.17
N GLN A 514 2.85 7.58 -20.38
CA GLN A 514 1.58 8.24 -20.67
C GLN A 514 0.77 8.41 -19.38
N PRO A 515 0.02 9.50 -19.24
CA PRO A 515 -0.94 9.64 -18.15
C PRO A 515 -2.02 8.56 -18.29
N PHE A 516 -2.53 8.10 -17.16
CA PHE A 516 -3.69 7.20 -17.11
C PHE A 516 -4.54 7.57 -15.91
N LYS A 517 -5.75 7.02 -15.85
CA LYS A 517 -6.70 7.31 -14.79
C LYS A 517 -6.97 6.06 -13.96
N VAL A 518 -7.26 6.24 -12.68
CA VAL A 518 -7.61 5.14 -11.78
C VAL A 518 -8.91 5.44 -11.06
N ARG A 519 -9.75 4.41 -10.91
CA ARG A 519 -10.95 4.44 -10.09
C ARG A 519 -10.77 3.50 -8.90
N LEU A 520 -11.07 4.00 -7.71
CA LEU A 520 -11.01 3.23 -6.47
C LEU A 520 -12.41 2.69 -6.18
N ALA A 521 -12.57 1.37 -6.22
CA ALA A 521 -13.89 0.74 -6.24
C ALA A 521 -14.66 0.88 -4.93
N ARG A 522 -13.99 1.02 -3.78
CA ARG A 522 -14.64 1.11 -2.47
C ARG A 522 -15.11 2.52 -2.17
N SER A 523 -14.28 3.50 -2.50
CA SER A 523 -14.58 4.92 -2.29
C SER A 523 -15.31 5.59 -3.45
N GLY A 524 -15.27 4.98 -4.63
CA GLY A 524 -15.77 5.58 -5.86
C GLY A 524 -14.99 6.83 -6.30
N ILE A 525 -13.79 7.06 -5.75
CA ILE A 525 -12.90 8.17 -6.11
C ILE A 525 -12.23 7.87 -7.45
N GLU A 526 -12.00 8.93 -8.23
CA GLU A 526 -11.26 8.86 -9.48
C GLU A 526 -10.06 9.80 -9.44
N LEU A 527 -8.90 9.28 -9.82
CA LEU A 527 -7.63 9.99 -9.74
C LEU A 527 -6.92 9.95 -11.09
N ASN A 528 -6.24 11.04 -11.44
CA ASN A 528 -5.36 11.10 -12.60
C ASN A 528 -3.92 10.79 -12.17
N VAL A 529 -3.28 9.84 -12.85
CA VAL A 529 -1.86 9.53 -12.68
C VAL A 529 -1.09 10.17 -13.82
N ALA A 530 -0.35 11.23 -13.51
CA ALA A 530 0.43 11.96 -14.50
C ALA A 530 1.58 11.10 -15.08
N ALA A 531 2.09 11.50 -16.24
CA ALA A 531 3.33 10.95 -16.79
C ALA A 531 4.48 11.13 -15.77
N GLY A 532 5.27 10.07 -15.52
CA GLY A 532 6.37 10.09 -14.55
C GLY A 532 5.97 10.06 -13.07
N GLN A 533 4.69 10.19 -12.73
CA GLN A 533 4.18 9.98 -11.36
C GLN A 533 3.77 8.51 -11.19
N SER A 534 4.13 7.91 -10.04
CA SER A 534 3.69 6.55 -9.70
C SER A 534 2.27 6.56 -9.13
N LEU A 535 1.56 5.44 -9.27
CA LEU A 535 0.24 5.26 -8.66
C LEU A 535 0.32 5.37 -7.13
N SER A 536 1.34 4.78 -6.49
CA SER A 536 1.53 4.89 -5.04
C SER A 536 1.69 6.34 -4.57
N GLN A 537 2.33 7.20 -5.37
CA GLN A 537 2.45 8.62 -5.05
C GLN A 537 1.10 9.33 -5.15
N VAL A 538 0.33 9.06 -6.21
CA VAL A 538 -1.01 9.64 -6.39
C VAL A 538 -1.96 9.24 -5.27
N LEU A 539 -1.95 7.97 -4.85
CA LEU A 539 -2.76 7.48 -3.73
C LEU A 539 -2.38 8.19 -2.42
N ALA A 540 -1.07 8.31 -2.15
CA ALA A 540 -0.58 9.02 -0.96
C ALA A 540 -0.94 10.51 -0.97
N ASP A 541 -0.85 11.19 -2.11
CA ASP A 541 -1.22 12.61 -2.26
C ASP A 541 -2.72 12.84 -1.96
N HIS A 542 -3.55 11.81 -2.12
CA HIS A 542 -4.99 11.83 -1.84
C HIS A 542 -5.35 11.19 -0.48
N GLY A 543 -4.35 10.85 0.34
CA GLY A 543 -4.55 10.30 1.68
C GLY A 543 -4.99 8.84 1.72
N ILE A 544 -4.99 8.12 0.58
CA ILE A 544 -5.39 6.71 0.51
C ILE A 544 -4.20 5.82 0.93
N PRO A 545 -4.32 5.08 2.05
CA PRO A 545 -3.21 4.30 2.57
C PRO A 545 -3.02 3.01 1.78
N ILE A 546 -1.79 2.78 1.32
CA ILE A 546 -1.31 1.47 0.90
C ILE A 546 0.04 1.23 1.54
N GLU A 547 0.38 -0.03 1.79
CA GLU A 547 1.71 -0.37 2.29
C GLU A 547 2.76 -0.11 1.19
N THR A 548 3.87 0.53 1.54
CA THR A 548 4.98 0.75 0.61
C THR A 548 6.30 0.49 1.33
N SER A 549 7.29 0.01 0.59
CA SER A 549 8.59 -0.35 1.15
C SER A 549 9.73 0.00 0.19
N CYS A 550 10.05 -0.87 -0.78
CA CYS A 550 11.21 -0.63 -1.67
C CYS A 550 11.05 0.52 -2.68
N GLU A 551 9.80 0.81 -3.07
CA GLU A 551 9.40 1.72 -4.16
C GLU A 551 10.14 1.51 -5.49
N GLN A 552 10.50 0.25 -5.76
CA GLN A 552 11.27 -0.16 -6.93
C GLN A 552 10.63 -1.37 -7.62
N GLY A 553 9.48 -1.86 -7.14
CA GLY A 553 8.83 -3.04 -7.68
C GLY A 553 9.63 -4.33 -7.48
N VAL A 554 10.38 -4.44 -6.38
CA VAL A 554 11.16 -5.63 -6.03
C VAL A 554 10.59 -6.42 -4.85
N CYS A 555 9.95 -5.75 -3.88
CA CYS A 555 9.58 -6.38 -2.60
C CYS A 555 8.13 -6.85 -2.49
N GLY A 556 7.26 -6.48 -3.42
CA GLY A 556 5.84 -6.88 -3.40
C GLY A 556 4.90 -6.10 -2.47
N THR A 557 5.43 -5.32 -1.52
CA THR A 557 4.63 -4.66 -0.46
C THR A 557 3.51 -3.75 -0.97
N CYS A 558 3.73 -3.02 -2.06
CA CYS A 558 2.74 -2.08 -2.62
C CYS A 558 1.77 -2.73 -3.61
N MET A 559 1.54 -4.03 -3.46
CA MET A 559 0.63 -4.77 -4.33
C MET A 559 -0.81 -4.29 -4.10
N VAL A 560 -1.49 -3.95 -5.19
CA VAL A 560 -2.92 -3.61 -5.19
C VAL A 560 -3.66 -4.52 -6.16
N THR A 561 -4.90 -4.87 -5.81
CA THR A 561 -5.77 -5.70 -6.67
C THR A 561 -6.39 -4.86 -7.79
N VAL A 562 -6.34 -5.39 -9.00
CA VAL A 562 -6.90 -4.79 -10.22
C VAL A 562 -8.18 -5.52 -10.57
N LEU A 563 -9.28 -4.79 -10.62
CA LEU A 563 -10.63 -5.30 -10.88
C LEU A 563 -11.06 -5.19 -12.35
N GLU A 564 -10.47 -4.24 -13.08
CA GLU A 564 -10.73 -3.92 -14.48
C GLU A 564 -9.58 -3.07 -15.07
N GLY A 565 -9.34 -3.21 -16.38
CA GLY A 565 -8.23 -2.57 -17.11
C GLY A 565 -7.02 -3.48 -17.28
N THR A 566 -6.01 -3.01 -18.02
CA THR A 566 -4.78 -3.77 -18.33
C THR A 566 -3.57 -3.10 -17.70
N PRO A 567 -3.01 -3.63 -16.60
CA PRO A 567 -1.80 -3.09 -16.00
C PRO A 567 -0.60 -3.19 -16.94
N GLN A 568 0.22 -2.14 -16.96
CA GLN A 568 1.55 -2.17 -17.56
C GLN A 568 2.57 -2.50 -16.46
N HIS A 569 2.91 -3.77 -16.32
CA HIS A 569 3.84 -4.24 -15.31
C HIS A 569 5.26 -3.74 -15.56
N ARG A 570 5.88 -3.17 -14.51
CA ARG A 570 7.29 -2.76 -14.51
C ARG A 570 8.07 -3.30 -13.32
N ASP A 571 7.41 -4.11 -12.51
CA ASP A 571 8.00 -4.79 -11.39
C ASP A 571 8.72 -6.07 -11.82
N VAL A 572 9.62 -6.53 -10.95
CA VAL A 572 10.35 -7.80 -11.08
C VAL A 572 9.95 -8.78 -9.97
N TYR A 573 8.89 -8.46 -9.23
CA TYR A 573 8.35 -9.29 -8.16
C TYR A 573 7.36 -10.32 -8.70
N LEU A 574 6.41 -9.89 -9.53
CA LEU A 574 5.41 -10.78 -10.11
C LEU A 574 6.05 -11.68 -11.17
N SER A 575 5.65 -12.95 -11.16
CA SER A 575 5.96 -13.91 -12.22
C SER A 575 5.28 -13.50 -13.52
N GLU A 576 5.78 -14.01 -14.66
CA GLU A 576 5.16 -13.75 -15.95
C GLU A 576 3.71 -14.28 -16.04
N ASP A 577 3.38 -15.32 -15.29
CA ASP A 577 2.02 -15.86 -15.21
C ASP A 577 1.08 -14.92 -14.46
N GLU A 578 1.53 -14.36 -13.33
CA GLU A 578 0.79 -13.35 -12.56
C GLU A 578 0.61 -12.05 -13.34
N LYS A 579 1.64 -11.59 -14.05
CA LYS A 579 1.55 -10.42 -14.93
C LYS A 579 0.57 -10.64 -16.07
N ARG A 580 0.54 -11.83 -16.68
CA ARG A 580 -0.45 -12.16 -17.73
C ARG A 580 -1.87 -12.23 -17.19
N ALA A 581 -2.07 -12.66 -15.94
CA ALA A 581 -3.39 -12.69 -15.31
C ALA A 581 -3.95 -11.28 -15.05
N GLY A 582 -3.08 -10.30 -14.76
CA GLY A 582 -3.47 -8.89 -14.65
C GLY A 582 -4.39 -8.54 -13.48
N HIS A 583 -4.54 -9.44 -12.50
CA HIS A 583 -5.42 -9.26 -11.33
C HIS A 583 -4.79 -8.42 -10.21
N CYS A 584 -3.51 -8.08 -10.31
CA CYS A 584 -2.81 -7.25 -9.34
C CYS A 584 -1.72 -6.43 -10.02
N MET A 585 -1.18 -5.41 -9.34
CA MET A 585 -0.04 -4.65 -9.80
C MET A 585 0.77 -4.07 -8.64
N GLN A 586 2.05 -3.78 -8.85
CA GLN A 586 2.88 -3.04 -7.91
C GLN A 586 2.69 -1.52 -8.10
N ALA A 587 1.96 -0.86 -7.21
CA ALA A 587 1.57 0.54 -7.36
C ALA A 587 2.77 1.52 -7.43
N CYS A 588 3.95 1.14 -6.94
CA CYS A 588 5.13 2.01 -6.95
C CYS A 588 5.81 2.16 -8.32
N VAL A 589 5.64 1.19 -9.24
CA VAL A 589 6.35 1.21 -10.54
C VAL A 589 5.46 0.89 -11.72
N SER A 590 4.42 0.08 -11.55
CA SER A 590 3.56 -0.34 -12.65
C SER A 590 2.64 0.80 -13.08
N ARG A 591 2.33 0.86 -14.38
CA ARG A 591 1.41 1.85 -15.00
C ARG A 591 0.20 1.14 -15.57
N SER A 592 -0.49 1.76 -16.51
CA SER A 592 -1.62 1.19 -17.25
C SER A 592 -1.31 1.14 -18.74
N ALA A 593 -1.67 0.03 -19.40
CA ALA A 593 -1.74 -0.07 -20.85
C ALA A 593 -3.14 0.34 -21.39
N SER A 594 -4.15 0.42 -20.52
CA SER A 594 -5.47 0.98 -20.80
C SER A 594 -5.60 2.42 -20.29
N GLU A 595 -6.56 3.19 -20.78
CA GLU A 595 -6.81 4.56 -20.29
C GLU A 595 -7.16 4.58 -18.79
N TRP A 596 -7.90 3.57 -18.32
CA TRP A 596 -8.34 3.42 -16.93
C TRP A 596 -7.90 2.08 -16.32
N LEU A 597 -7.63 2.10 -15.01
CA LEU A 597 -7.64 0.92 -14.13
C LEU A 597 -8.70 1.10 -13.03
N VAL A 598 -9.35 0.01 -12.63
CA VAL A 598 -10.21 -0.02 -11.43
C VAL A 598 -9.52 -0.85 -10.37
N LEU A 599 -9.30 -0.28 -9.19
CA LEU A 599 -8.55 -0.90 -8.09
C LEU A 599 -9.49 -1.22 -6.92
N ASP A 600 -9.24 -2.31 -6.20
CA ASP A 600 -10.00 -2.64 -4.98
C ASP A 600 -9.50 -1.84 -3.76
N LEU A 601 -9.65 -0.52 -3.83
CA LEU A 601 -9.24 0.46 -2.82
C LEU A 601 -10.38 1.42 -2.49
#